data_AF-A0A537GKN6-F1
#
_entry.id   AF-A0A537GKN6-F1
#
_cell.length_a   1.000
_cell.length_b   1.000
_cell.length_c   1.000
_cell.angle_alpha   90.00
_cell.angle_beta   90.00
_cell.angle_gamma   90.00
#
_symmetry.space_group_name_H-M   'P 1'
#
loop_
_entity.id
_entity.type
_entity.pdbx_description
1 polymer ?
#
loop_
_entity_poly.entity_id
_entity_poly.type
_entity_poly.pdbx_seq_one_letter_code
_entity_poly.pdbx_strand_id
1 'polypeptide(L)' 'MGGRSNKRFVEILAEHFKVSRSRIIIVRGTKSRDKIVQVILEHTPGMPSRG' A
#
# COMPACT_ATOMS: atom_id res chain seq x y z
N MET A 1 -0.34 -17.19 -8.47
CA MET A 1 0.58 -16.79 -7.38
C MET A 1 -0.08 -15.71 -6.54
N GLY A 2 -0.15 -15.87 -5.22
CA GLY A 2 -0.69 -14.85 -4.30
C GLY A 2 -1.67 -15.44 -3.29
N GLY A 3 -1.17 -15.88 -2.14
CA GLY A 3 -2.01 -16.44 -1.07
C GLY A 3 -2.91 -15.38 -0.42
N ARG A 4 -3.95 -15.84 0.30
CA ARG A 4 -4.88 -15.00 1.10
C ARG A 4 -4.17 -13.96 1.97
N SER A 5 -2.96 -14.26 2.44
CA SER A 5 -2.13 -13.38 3.25
C SER A 5 -1.72 -12.09 2.51
N ASN A 6 -1.31 -12.17 1.24
CA ASN A 6 -0.91 -10.98 0.48
C ASN A 6 -2.12 -10.10 0.17
N LYS A 7 -3.28 -10.70 -0.10
CA LYS A 7 -4.52 -9.95 -0.35
C LYS A 7 -4.95 -9.14 0.87
N ARG A 8 -5.00 -9.78 2.04
CA ARG A 8 -5.36 -9.11 3.31
C ARG A 8 -4.34 -8.03 3.69
N PHE A 9 -3.06 -8.27 3.45
CA PHE A 9 -2.02 -7.28 3.70
C PHE A 9 -2.21 -6.02 2.86
N VAL A 10 -2.47 -6.17 1.56
CA VAL A 10 -2.75 -5.03 0.67
C VAL A 10 -4.04 -4.30 1.10
N GLU A 11 -5.07 -5.02 1.54
CA GLU A 11 -6.32 -4.41 2.03
C GLU A 11 -6.09 -3.56 3.29
N ILE A 12 -5.37 -4.07 4.29
CA ILE A 12 -5.03 -3.32 5.51
C ILE A 12 -4.25 -2.04 5.17
N LEU A 13 -3.26 -2.14 4.27
CA LEU A 13 -2.47 -0.99 3.85
C LEU A 13 -3.32 0.03 3.06
N ALA A 14 -4.25 -0.45 2.22
CA ALA A 14 -5.14 0.40 1.45
C ALA A 14 -6.07 1.22 2.36
N GLU A 15 -6.64 0.57 3.37
CA GLU A 15 -7.47 1.23 4.38
C GLU A 15 -6.66 2.21 5.24
N HIS A 16 -5.48 1.79 5.70
CA HIS A 16 -4.63 2.63 6.56
C HIS A 16 -4.16 3.91 5.87
N PHE A 17 -3.68 3.79 4.63
CA PHE A 17 -3.20 4.93 3.84
C PHE A 17 -4.31 5.62 3.04
N LYS A 18 -5.54 5.09 3.09
CA LYS A 18 -6.70 5.58 2.31
C LYS A 18 -6.39 5.68 0.80
N VAL A 19 -5.68 4.68 0.27
CA VAL A 19 -5.32 4.59 -1.15
C VAL A 19 -5.96 3.37 -1.79
N SER A 20 -6.10 3.39 -3.12
CA SER A 20 -6.56 2.21 -3.85
C SER A 20 -5.54 1.07 -3.78
N ARG A 21 -6.04 -0.18 -3.77
CA ARG A 21 -5.19 -1.40 -3.73
C ARG A 21 -4.18 -1.46 -4.87
N SER A 22 -4.50 -0.88 -6.03
CA SER A 22 -3.61 -0.82 -7.20
C SER A 22 -2.37 0.06 -6.96
N ARG A 23 -2.38 0.92 -5.94
CA ARG A 23 -1.26 1.79 -5.57
C ARG A 23 -0.33 1.21 -4.53
N ILE A 24 -0.64 0.00 -4.06
CA ILE A 24 0.21 -0.73 -3.12
C ILE A 24 0.86 -1.86 -3.88
N ILE A 25 2.17 -1.75 -4.03
CA ILE A 25 2.98 -2.69 -4.81
C ILE A 25 3.95 -3.38 -3.87
N ILE A 26 3.88 -4.71 -3.79
CA ILE A 26 4.87 -5.50 -3.05
C ILE A 26 6.11 -5.62 -3.94
N VAL A 27 7.15 -4.87 -3.61
CA VAL A 27 8.41 -4.83 -4.38
C VAL A 27 9.24 -6.08 -4.08
N ARG A 28 9.28 -6.54 -2.83
CA ARG A 28 10.00 -7.76 -2.41
C ARG A 28 9.33 -8.46 -1.21
N GLY A 29 9.71 -9.73 -1.00
CA GLY A 29 9.28 -10.51 0.16
C GLY A 29 7.92 -11.20 -0.03
N THR A 30 7.50 -11.50 -1.26
CA THR A 30 6.21 -12.18 -1.51
C THR A 30 6.09 -13.53 -0.81
N LYS A 31 7.21 -14.22 -0.57
CA LYS A 31 7.32 -15.48 0.20
C LYS A 31 7.93 -15.32 1.59
N SER A 32 8.37 -14.12 1.96
CA SER A 32 9.01 -13.82 3.25
C SER A 32 8.02 -13.21 4.24
N ARG A 33 8.35 -13.27 5.54
CA ARG A 33 7.59 -12.57 6.60
C ARG A 33 7.71 -11.06 6.44
N ASP A 34 8.94 -10.59 6.25
CA ASP A 34 9.22 -9.19 5.98
C ASP A 34 8.96 -8.88 4.51
N LYS A 35 8.22 -7.79 4.27
CA LYS A 35 7.82 -7.36 2.93
C LYS A 35 8.21 -5.91 2.73
N ILE A 36 8.86 -5.65 1.60
CA ILE A 36 9.13 -4.28 1.16
C ILE A 36 7.99 -3.90 0.23
N VAL A 37 7.24 -2.88 0.61
CA VAL A 37 6.11 -2.36 -0.15
C VAL A 37 6.34 -0.92 -0.57
N GLN A 38 5.88 -0.60 -1.78
CA GLN A 38 5.78 0.75 -2.27
C GLN A 38 4.32 1.18 -2.21
N VAL A 39 4.09 2.35 -1.62
CA VAL A 39 2.76 2.96 -1.53
C VAL A 39 2.80 4.27 -2.30
N ILE A 40 1.98 4.37 -3.35
CA ILE A 40 1.83 5.60 -4.12
C ILE A 40 0.73 6.42 -3.47
N LEU A 41 1.13 7.41 -2.69
CA LEU A 41 0.20 8.40 -2.13
C LEU A 41 -0.09 9.43 -3.22
N GLU A 42 -1.37 9.71 -3.47
CA GLU A 42 -1.70 10.91 -4.23
C GLU A 42 -1.72 12.10 -3.30
N HIS A 43 -1.11 13.20 -3.75
CA HIS A 43 -1.35 14.50 -3.16
C HIS A 43 -2.85 14.78 -3.27
N THR A 44 -3.58 14.71 -2.15
CA THR A 44 -4.95 15.18 -2.11
C THR A 44 -4.94 16.66 -2.48
N PRO A 45 -5.54 17.07 -3.62
CA PRO A 45 -5.70 18.48 -3.92
C PRO A 45 -6.68 19.05 -2.90
N GLY A 46 -6.15 19.63 -1.82
CA GLY A 46 -6.96 20.11 -0.69
C GLY A 46 -6.27 20.11 0.67
N MET A 47 -5.09 19.51 0.83
CA MET A 47 -4.26 19.81 2.00
C MET A 47 -3.49 21.12 1.71
N PRO A 48 -3.73 22.22 2.46
CA PRO A 48 -2.89 23.38 2.32
C PRO A 48 -1.49 22.98 2.74
N SER A 49 -0.57 23.04 1.78
CA SER A 49 0.86 23.14 2.06
C SER A 49 1.00 24.27 3.07
N ARG A 50 1.31 23.95 4.33
CA ARG A 50 1.74 24.96 5.30
C ARG A 50 3.09 25.48 4.82
N GLY A 51 3.05 26.47 3.94
CA GLY A 51 4.09 27.48 3.78
C GLY A 51 3.91 28.58 4.80
#